data_AF-A0A1I3DXR4-F1
#
_entry.id   AF-A0A1I3DXR4-F1
#
_cell.length_a   1.000
_cell.length_b   1.000
_cell.length_c   1.000
_cell.angle_alpha   90.00
_cell.angle_beta   90.00
_cell.angle_gamma   90.00
#
_symmetry.space_group_name_H-M   'P 1'
#
loop_
_entity.id
_entity.type
_entity.pdbx_description
1 polymer ?
#
loop_
_entity_poly.entity_id
_entity_poly.type
_entity_poly.pdbx_seq_one_letter_code
_entity_poly.pdbx_strand_id
1 'polypeptide(L)' 'MTRFPTTHALSAFTATAPRIACRLTFDCAPVGNFLGLDVNGKRVSFCENVFYEFADGKIRQVWSVIDKTAIEAQL' A
#
# COMPACT_ATOMS: atom_id res chain seq x y z
N MET A 1 -5.65 -11.01 2.34
CA MET A 1 -5.71 -9.88 1.40
C MET A 1 -6.91 -10.09 0.50
N THR A 2 -8.05 -9.51 0.84
CA THR A 2 -9.31 -9.64 0.09
C THR A 2 -9.14 -8.90 -1.25
N ARG A 3 -9.35 -9.58 -2.37
CA ARG A 3 -9.21 -8.99 -3.72
C ARG A 3 -10.39 -8.06 -4.00
N PHE A 4 -10.14 -6.76 -3.98
CA PHE A 4 -11.01 -5.73 -4.56
C PHE A 4 -10.39 -5.25 -5.88
N PRO A 5 -11.16 -4.69 -6.82
CA PRO A 5 -10.58 -4.05 -8.00
C PRO A 5 -9.74 -2.86 -7.54
N THR A 6 -8.41 -3.04 -7.58
CA THR A 6 -7.43 -2.06 -7.11
C THR A 6 -6.53 -1.65 -8.27
N THR A 7 -6.53 -0.36 -8.60
CA THR A 7 -5.51 0.21 -9.47
C THR A 7 -4.28 0.51 -8.61
N HIS A 8 -3.13 -0.01 -9.02
CA HIS A 8 -1.84 0.27 -8.38
C HIS A 8 -1.00 1.09 -9.35
N ALA A 9 -0.54 2.26 -8.92
CA ALA A 9 0.43 3.05 -9.68
C ALA A 9 1.72 3.18 -8.86
N LEU A 10 2.86 2.96 -9.52
CA LEU A 10 4.17 3.29 -8.95
C LEU A 10 4.40 4.80 -9.13
N SER A 11 4.58 5.53 -8.04
CA SER A 11 4.78 6.98 -8.08
C SER A 11 6.24 7.39 -7.92
N ALA A 12 7.02 6.65 -7.14
CA ALA A 12 8.46 6.86 -6.97
C ALA A 12 9.14 5.55 -6.55
N PHE A 13 10.42 5.38 -6.89
CA PHE A 13 11.21 4.20 -6.53
C PHE A 13 12.70 4.52 -6.38
N THR A 14 13.38 3.84 -5.45
CA THR A 14 14.84 3.80 -5.33
C THR A 14 15.33 2.40 -4.96
N ALA A 15 16.51 2.02 -5.47
CA ALA A 15 17.15 0.74 -5.23
C ALA A 15 18.60 0.94 -4.76
N THR A 16 18.91 0.42 -3.58
CA THR A 16 20.28 0.32 -3.08
C THR A 16 20.41 -1.02 -2.36
N ALA A 17 21.23 -1.93 -2.89
CA ALA A 17 21.36 -3.28 -2.36
C ALA A 17 21.65 -3.27 -0.83
N PRO A 18 20.97 -4.12 -0.03
CA PRO A 18 20.02 -5.18 -0.42
C PRO A 18 18.54 -4.72 -0.46
N ARG A 19 18.28 -3.42 -0.63
CA ARG A 19 16.96 -2.80 -0.42
C ARG A 19 16.38 -2.10 -1.65
N ILE A 20 15.06 -2.12 -1.69
CA ILE A 20 14.19 -1.54 -2.72
C ILE A 20 13.13 -0.76 -1.96
N ALA A 21 12.96 0.53 -2.24
CA ALA A 21 11.93 1.36 -1.62
C ALA A 21 11.06 2.01 -2.70
N CYS A 22 9.75 1.77 -2.69
CA CYS A 22 8.80 2.41 -3.58
C CYS A 22 7.66 3.10 -2.84
N ARG A 23 7.07 4.07 -3.52
CA ARG A 23 5.80 4.67 -3.16
C ARG A 23 4.72 4.20 -4.12
N LEU A 24 3.77 3.44 -3.59
CA LEU A 24 2.61 2.94 -4.29
C LEU A 24 1.42 3.88 -4.05
N THR A 25 0.62 4.10 -5.08
CA THR A 25 -0.68 4.75 -4.98
C THR A 25 -1.76 3.71 -5.24
N PHE A 26 -2.72 3.66 -4.33
CA PHE A 26 -3.87 2.76 -4.36
C PHE A 26 -5.12 3.55 -4.69
N ASP A 27 -5.97 2.97 -5.53
CA ASP A 27 -7.35 3.39 -5.71
C ASP A 27 -8.22 2.12 -5.70
N CYS A 28 -8.98 1.93 -4.62
CA CYS A 28 -9.74 0.72 -4.36
C CYS A 28 -11.03 0.97 -3.57
N ALA A 29 -11.90 -0.04 -3.52
CA ALA A 29 -13.14 -0.03 -2.73
C ALA A 29 -13.22 -1.25 -1.79
N PRO A 30 -12.56 -1.20 -0.61
CA PRO A 30 -12.65 -2.26 0.39
C PRO A 30 -14.08 -2.48 0.87
N VAL A 31 -14.60 -3.70 0.76
CA VAL A 31 -16.02 -4.02 1.06
C VAL A 31 -16.38 -3.99 2.56
N GLY A 32 -15.39 -3.95 3.45
CA GLY A 32 -15.64 -3.93 4.90
C GLY A 32 -14.63 -3.07 5.64
N ASN A 33 -14.26 -3.49 6.85
CA ASN A 33 -13.26 -2.80 7.64
C ASN A 33 -11.87 -2.86 6.96
N PHE A 34 -11.21 -1.71 6.86
CA PHE A 34 -9.87 -1.58 6.31
C PHE A 34 -9.04 -0.66 7.21
N LEU A 35 -7.93 -1.18 7.76
CA LEU A 35 -7.05 -0.46 8.70
C LEU A 35 -7.78 0.10 9.94
N GLY A 36 -8.82 -0.60 10.40
CA GLY A 36 -9.65 -0.17 11.52
C GLY A 36 -10.70 0.89 11.16
N LEU A 37 -10.92 1.16 9.87
CA LEU A 37 -11.92 2.10 9.36
C LEU A 37 -13.03 1.36 8.61
N ASP A 38 -14.27 1.79 8.80
CA ASP A 38 -15.44 1.18 8.16
C ASP A 38 -15.67 1.75 6.76
N VAL A 39 -14.84 1.30 5.80
CA VAL A 39 -14.86 1.79 4.41
C VAL A 39 -16.10 1.31 3.64
N ASN A 40 -16.61 0.11 3.94
CA ASN A 40 -17.93 -0.40 3.49
C ASN A 40 -18.22 -0.25 2.00
N GLY A 41 -17.21 -0.50 1.15
CA GLY A 41 -17.32 -0.43 -0.31
C GLY A 41 -17.17 0.98 -0.90
N LYS A 42 -16.90 2.01 -0.09
CA LYS A 42 -16.55 3.33 -0.58
C LYS A 42 -15.20 3.28 -1.31
N ARG A 43 -15.11 3.91 -2.47
CA ARG A 43 -13.84 4.05 -3.19
C ARG A 43 -12.97 5.08 -2.47
N VAL A 44 -11.74 4.71 -2.15
CA VAL A 44 -10.73 5.54 -1.46
C VAL A 44 -9.39 5.44 -2.19
N SER A 45 -8.64 6.55 -2.17
CA SER A 45 -7.32 6.66 -2.77
C SER A 45 -6.26 7.08 -1.75
N PHE A 46 -5.18 6.32 -1.62
CA PHE A 46 -4.15 6.59 -0.62
C PHE A 46 -2.78 6.12 -1.11
N CYS A 47 -1.73 6.49 -0.37
CA CYS A 47 -0.37 6.10 -0.71
C CYS A 47 0.26 5.21 0.36
N GLU A 48 1.13 4.32 -0.08
CA GLU A 48 1.95 3.45 0.76
C GLU A 48 3.42 3.65 0.40
N ASN A 49 4.26 3.85 1.40
CA ASN A 49 5.72 3.73 1.24
C ASN A 49 6.12 2.33 1.70
N VAL A 50 6.60 1.52 0.75
CA VAL A 50 6.98 0.13 1.01
C VAL A 50 8.48 -0.06 0.76
N PHE A 51 9.12 -0.78 1.68
CA PHE A 51 10.53 -1.10 1.67
C PHE A 51 10.67 -2.62 1.66
N TYR A 52 11.39 -3.14 0.68
CA TYR A 52 11.73 -4.55 0.57
C TYR A 52 13.22 -4.73 0.86
N GLU A 53 13.54 -5.70 1.70
CA GLU A 53 14.90 -6.22 1.85
C GLU A 53 14.98 -7.60 1.22
N PHE A 54 15.99 -7.80 0.38
CA PHE A 54 16.21 -9.06 -0.33
C PHE A 54 17.36 -9.85 0.31
N ALA A 55 17.20 -11.17 0.35
CA ALA A 55 18.27 -12.13 0.63
C ALA A 55 18.05 -13.35 -0.27
N ASP A 56 19.13 -13.90 -0.84
CA ASP A 56 19.09 -15.08 -1.73
C ASP A 56 18.07 -14.97 -2.87
N GLY A 57 17.97 -13.77 -3.47
CA GLY A 57 17.04 -13.48 -4.57
C GLY A 57 15.56 -13.43 -4.17
N LYS A 58 15.24 -13.49 -2.87
CA LYS A 58 13.88 -13.45 -2.34
C LYS A 58 13.66 -12.24 -1.44
N ILE A 59 12.43 -11.77 -1.35
CA ILE A 59 12.04 -10.77 -0.35
C ILE A 59 12.12 -11.43 1.02
N ARG A 60 13.05 -10.97 1.87
CA ARG A 60 13.24 -11.44 3.25
C ARG A 60 12.38 -10.66 4.23
N GLN A 61 12.21 -9.35 3.99
CA GLN A 61 11.48 -8.46 4.88
C GLN A 61 10.76 -7.36 4.10
N VAL A 62 9.58 -6.99 4.59
CA VAL A 62 8.77 -5.89 4.05
C VAL A 62 8.41 -4.96 5.19
N TRP A 63 8.68 -3.67 5.02
CA TRP A 63 8.12 -2.61 5.86
C TRP A 63 7.17 -1.78 5.02
N SER A 64 6.01 -1.47 5.58
CA SER A 64 4.96 -0.73 4.91
C SER A 64 4.47 0.40 5.81
N VAL A 65 4.42 1.60 5.26
CA VAL A 65 3.85 2.78 5.89
C VAL A 65 2.71 3.29 5.03
N ILE A 66 1.48 3.11 5.52
CA ILE A 66 0.26 3.50 4.81
C ILE A 66 -0.22 4.85 5.34
N ASP A 67 -0.57 5.76 4.43
CA ASP A 67 -1.23 7.02 4.76
C ASP A 67 -2.70 6.78 5.14
N LYS A 68 -2.92 6.38 6.40
CA LYS A 68 -4.25 6.14 6.95
C LYS A 68 -5.08 7.43 7.01
N THR A 69 -4.45 8.56 7.32
CA THR A 69 -5.14 9.86 7.41
C THR A 69 -5.76 10.27 6.08
N ALA A 70 -5.11 9.95 4.95
CA ALA A 70 -5.72 10.15 3.64
C ALA A 70 -7.02 9.34 3.46
N ILE A 71 -7.10 8.13 4.00
CA ILE A 71 -8.32 7.31 3.97
C ILE A 71 -9.39 7.93 4.86
N GLU A 72 -9.03 8.30 6.09
CA GLU A 72 -9.95 8.94 7.05
C GLU A 72 -10.59 10.22 6.48
N ALA A 73 -9.82 11.04 5.76
CA ALA A 73 -10.33 12.25 5.11
C ALA A 73 -11.33 11.98 3.96
N GLN A 74 -11.40 10.76 3.46
CA GLN A 74 -12.29 10.36 2.37
C GLN A 74 -13.54 9.62 2.84
N LEU A 75 -13.65 9.25 4.12
CA LEU A 75 -14.83 8.55 4.67
C LEU A 75 -15.90 9.54 5.10
#